data_AF-A0A7L3M1N2-F1
#
_entry.id   AF-A0A7L3M1N2-F1
#
_cell.length_a   1.000
_cell.length_b   1.000
_cell.length_c   1.000
_cell.angle_alpha   90.00
_cell.angle_beta   90.00
_cell.angle_gamma   90.00
#
_symmetry.space_group_name_H-M   'P 1'
#
loop_
_entity.id
_entity.type
_entity.pdbx_description
1 polymer ?
#
loop_
_entity_poly.entity_id
_entity_poly.type
_entity_poly.pdbx_seq_one_letter_code
_entity_poly.pdbx_strand_id
1 'polypeptide(L)'
;AGLEAELQLDRLKPRLSRRVLLLQGHQPSWNKELELAPGTPPQCHNLTAYLRDKAEFKDKLSPVALSLSLALPGDNPGLVLYGDTLVQTQVRG
;
A
#
# COMPACT_ATOMS: atom_id res chain seq x y z
N ALA A 1 17.06 8.27 8.79
CA ALA A 1 15.78 8.16 9.52
C ALA A 1 14.90 7.20 8.73
N GLY A 2 14.16 6.32 9.42
CA GLY A 2 13.27 5.36 8.76
C GLY A 2 11.85 5.90 8.59
N LEU A 3 11.15 5.46 7.56
CA LEU A 3 9.69 5.55 7.47
C LEU A 3 9.09 4.15 7.35
N GLU A 4 8.02 3.88 8.07
CA GLU A 4 7.19 2.71 7.82
C GLU A 4 6.25 3.01 6.65
N ALA A 5 6.33 2.21 5.60
CA ALA A 5 5.42 2.28 4.46
C ALA A 5 4.48 1.07 4.47
N GLU A 6 3.18 1.31 4.38
CA GLU A 6 2.14 0.30 4.21
C GLU A 6 1.36 0.57 2.91
N LEU A 7 1.40 -0.39 1.99
CA LEU A 7 0.53 -0.44 0.81
C LEU A 7 -0.63 -1.40 1.09
N GLN A 8 -1.87 -0.95 0.91
CA GLN A 8 -3.07 -1.76 0.98
C GLN A 8 -3.74 -1.85 -0.40
N LEU A 9 -3.92 -3.07 -0.90
CA LEU A 9 -4.61 -3.37 -2.14
C LEU A 9 -6.11 -3.55 -1.89
N ASP A 10 -6.94 -3.02 -2.79
CA ASP A 10 -8.41 -3.09 -2.74
C ASP A 10 -8.99 -2.64 -1.39
N ARG A 11 -8.45 -1.53 -0.83
CA ARG A 11 -8.68 -1.08 0.55
C ARG A 11 -10.14 -0.84 0.90
N LEU A 12 -10.97 -0.48 -0.09
CA LEU A 12 -12.42 -0.25 0.10
C LEU A 12 -13.22 -1.56 0.23
N LYS A 13 -12.60 -2.72 0.08
CA LYS A 13 -13.21 -4.03 0.34
C LYS A 13 -12.82 -4.56 1.72
N PRO A 14 -13.71 -5.32 2.39
CA PRO A 14 -13.36 -6.07 3.59
C PRO A 14 -12.13 -6.95 3.35
N ARG A 15 -11.27 -7.13 4.36
CA ARG A 15 -9.98 -7.84 4.23
C ARG A 15 -10.10 -9.20 3.52
N LEU A 16 -11.10 -10.00 3.88
CA LEU A 16 -11.34 -11.34 3.31
C LEU A 16 -11.93 -11.32 1.88
N SER A 17 -12.45 -10.17 1.45
CA SER A 17 -13.08 -9.98 0.15
C SER A 17 -12.22 -9.14 -0.81
N ARG A 18 -10.98 -8.83 -0.44
CA ARG A 18 -10.04 -8.15 -1.31
C ARG A 18 -9.75 -9.02 -2.53
N ARG A 19 -9.87 -8.40 -3.70
CA ARG A 19 -9.83 -9.06 -5.01
C ARG A 19 -8.42 -9.08 -5.60
N VAL A 20 -7.54 -8.21 -5.14
CA VAL A 20 -6.17 -8.06 -5.65
C VAL A 20 -5.18 -8.45 -4.56
N LEU A 21 -4.21 -9.27 -4.92
CA LEU A 21 -3.15 -9.74 -4.04
C LEU A 21 -1.78 -9.44 -4.65
N LEU A 22 -0.77 -9.27 -3.81
CA LEU A 22 0.61 -9.21 -4.26
C LEU A 22 1.03 -10.59 -4.78
N LEU A 23 1.75 -10.61 -5.90
CA LEU A 23 2.32 -11.84 -6.43
C LEU A 23 3.29 -12.48 -5.43
N GLN A 24 4.05 -11.65 -4.72
CA GLN A 24 4.90 -12.12 -3.63
C GLN A 24 4.08 -12.24 -2.35
N GLY A 25 4.01 -13.45 -1.80
CA GLY A 25 3.37 -13.75 -0.51
C GLY A 25 1.84 -13.86 -0.54
N HIS A 26 1.18 -13.53 -1.66
CA HIS A 26 -0.27 -13.65 -1.85
C HIS A 26 -1.08 -12.90 -0.79
N GLN A 27 -0.55 -11.77 -0.31
CA GLN A 27 -1.19 -10.91 0.67
C GLN A 27 -1.78 -9.66 -0.01
N PRO A 28 -2.86 -9.08 0.54
CA PRO A 28 -3.44 -7.84 0.04
C PRO A 28 -2.74 -6.59 0.59
N SER A 29 -1.57 -6.74 1.20
CA SER A 29 -0.81 -5.66 1.81
C SER A 29 0.68 -5.90 1.73
N TRP A 30 1.45 -4.82 1.61
CA TRP A 30 2.91 -4.82 1.67
C TRP A 30 3.33 -3.79 2.72
N ASN A 31 4.25 -4.19 3.60
CA ASN A 31 4.81 -3.33 4.63
C ASN A 31 6.33 -3.34 4.52
N LYS A 32 6.97 -2.18 4.65
CA LYS A 32 8.43 -2.08 4.65
C LYS A 32 8.90 -0.82 5.37
N GLU A 33 10.01 -0.94 6.10
CA GLU A 33 10.78 0.22 6.55
C GLU A 33 11.65 0.75 5.41
N LEU A 34 11.46 2.02 5.08
CA LEU A 34 12.19 2.76 4.06
C LEU A 34 13.31 3.54 4.74
N GLU A 35 14.55 3.28 4.33
CA GLU A 35 15.70 4.05 4.79
C GLU A 35 15.82 5.34 3.97
N LEU A 36 15.68 6.48 4.64
CA LEU A 36 15.84 7.79 4.02
C LEU A 36 17.16 8.43 4.41
N ALA A 37 17.86 8.95 3.40
CA ALA A 37 19.05 9.76 3.56
C ALA A 37 18.79 11.21 3.10
N PRO A 38 19.28 12.23 3.85
CA PRO A 38 19.15 13.61 3.42
C PRO A 38 19.77 13.84 2.04
N GLY A 39 19.08 14.60 1.18
CA GLY A 39 19.60 14.97 -0.15
C GLY A 39 19.55 13.86 -1.21
N THR A 40 19.01 12.68 -0.91
CA THR A 40 18.82 11.63 -1.92
C THR A 40 17.53 11.84 -2.73
N PRO A 41 17.50 11.43 -4.00
CA PRO A 41 16.28 11.46 -4.81
C PRO A 41 15.19 10.54 -4.21
N PRO A 42 13.92 10.70 -4.63
CA PRO A 42 12.84 9.81 -4.22
C PRO A 42 13.17 8.33 -4.49
N GLN A 43 12.95 7.48 -3.49
CA GLN A 43 13.12 6.04 -3.62
C GLN A 43 11.86 5.40 -4.21
N CYS A 44 12.02 4.51 -5.19
CA CYS A 44 10.91 3.77 -5.80
C CYS A 44 11.03 2.28 -5.54
N HIS A 45 9.89 1.63 -5.29
CA HIS A 45 9.77 0.18 -5.16
C HIS A 45 8.71 -0.35 -6.12
N ASN A 46 9.11 -1.28 -6.98
CA ASN A 46 8.20 -1.93 -7.91
C ASN A 46 7.64 -3.21 -7.28
N LEU A 47 6.31 -3.31 -7.26
CA LEU A 47 5.58 -4.47 -6.74
C LEU A 47 4.67 -4.99 -7.85
N THR A 48 4.58 -6.32 -7.96
CA THR A 48 3.65 -6.97 -8.89
C THR A 48 2.46 -7.49 -8.12
N ALA A 49 1.25 -7.18 -8.60
CA ALA A 49 0.00 -7.65 -8.03
C ALA A 49 -0.85 -8.32 -9.12
N TYR A 50 -1.76 -9.19 -8.70
CA TYR A 50 -2.68 -9.90 -9.59
C TYR A 50 -4.11 -9.83 -9.07
N LEU A 51 -5.06 -9.83 -10.00
CA LEU A 51 -6.47 -10.01 -9.72
C LEU A 51 -6.74 -11.51 -9.50
N ARG A 52 -7.46 -11.85 -8.43
CA ARG A 52 -7.91 -13.22 -8.16
C ARG A 52 -8.83 -13.74 -9.28
N ASP A 53 -9.13 -15.03 -9.28
CA ASP A 53 -9.99 -15.61 -10.31
C ASP A 53 -11.39 -14.97 -10.26
N LYS A 54 -12.00 -14.82 -11.44
CA LYS A 54 -13.30 -14.17 -11.62
C LYS A 54 -14.45 -14.89 -10.89
N ALA A 55 -14.28 -16.17 -10.56
CA ALA A 55 -15.22 -16.94 -9.75
C ALA A 55 -15.08 -16.68 -8.24
N GLU A 56 -13.94 -16.16 -7.78
CA GLU A 56 -13.65 -15.95 -6.35
C GLU A 56 -14.29 -14.67 -5.77
N PHE A 57 -14.76 -13.77 -6.63
CA PHE A 57 -15.40 -12.54 -6.20
C PHE A 57 -16.59 -12.15 -7.09
N LYS A 58 -17.65 -11.67 -6.45
CA LYS A 58 -18.88 -11.27 -7.15
C LYS A 58 -18.78 -9.88 -7.76
N ASP A 59 -18.06 -8.98 -7.10
CA ASP A 59 -18.01 -7.56 -7.48
C ASP A 59 -16.96 -7.26 -8.55
N LYS A 60 -17.46 -7.06 -9.77
CA LYS A 60 -16.68 -6.80 -10.98
C LYS A 60 -16.78 -5.34 -11.46
N LEU A 61 -17.58 -4.51 -10.77
CA LEU A 61 -17.87 -3.15 -11.21
C LEU A 61 -17.19 -2.10 -10.32
N SER A 62 -17.03 -2.40 -9.03
CA SER A 62 -16.36 -1.45 -8.13
C SER A 62 -14.90 -1.30 -8.51
N PRO A 63 -14.36 -0.07 -8.54
CA PRO A 63 -12.95 0.16 -8.79
C PRO A 63 -12.09 -0.53 -7.71
N VAL A 64 -10.85 -0.87 -8.05
CA VAL A 64 -9.86 -1.36 -7.09
C VAL A 64 -9.15 -0.15 -6.52
N ALA A 65 -9.31 0.08 -5.21
CA ALA A 65 -8.65 1.19 -4.52
C ALA A 65 -7.30 0.75 -3.93
N LEU A 66 -6.23 1.45 -4.32
CA LEU A 66 -4.87 1.26 -3.80
C LEU A 66 -4.54 2.40 -2.85
N SER A 67 -4.02 2.09 -1.67
CA SER A 67 -3.70 3.10 -0.65
C SER A 67 -2.29 2.89 -0.14
N LEU A 68 -1.49 3.95 -0.09
CA LEU A 68 -0.16 3.97 0.52
C LEU A 68 -0.18 4.91 1.73
N SER A 69 0.23 4.41 2.89
CA SER A 69 0.45 5.21 4.10
C SER A 69 1.91 5.16 4.53
N LEU A 70 2.39 6.30 5.02
CA LEU A 70 3.73 6.49 5.58
C LEU A 70 3.60 6.92 7.04
N ALA A 71 4.41 6.33 7.91
CA ALA A 71 4.46 6.66 9.34
C ALA A 71 5.91 6.71 9.84
N LEU A 72 6.12 7.38 10.97
CA LEU A 72 7.37 7.30 11.71
C LEU A 72 7.40 5.99 12.52
N PRO A 73 8.53 5.25 12.55
CA PRO A 73 8.63 3.98 13.27
C PRO A 73 8.69 4.18 14.79
N GLY A 74 7.63 3.84 15.53
CA GLY A 74 7.62 3.89 17.00
C GLY A 74 7.75 5.30 17.60
N ASP A 75 8.10 5.37 18.90
CA ASP A 75 8.18 6.63 19.65
C ASP A 75 9.46 7.41 19.25
N ASN A 76 9.29 8.41 18.39
CA ASN A 76 10.36 9.30 17.93
C ASN A 76 10.15 10.71 18.49
N PRO A 77 10.43 10.94 19.78
CA PRO A 77 10.25 12.25 20.38
C PRO A 77 11.13 13.28 19.66
N GLY A 78 10.47 14.28 19.05
CA GLY A 78 11.13 15.38 18.35
C GLY A 78 11.07 15.32 16.82
N LEU A 79 10.54 14.24 16.23
CA LEU A 79 10.29 14.16 14.78
C LEU A 79 8.80 14.36 14.47
N VAL A 80 8.52 15.18 13.47
CA VAL A 80 7.17 15.40 12.95
C VAL A 80 7.16 15.08 11.46
N LEU A 81 6.26 14.17 11.06
CA LEU A 81 6.03 13.85 9.66
C LEU A 81 4.84 14.66 9.16
N TYR A 82 5.01 15.37 8.04
CA TYR A 82 4.00 16.24 7.44
C TYR A 82 4.03 16.15 5.91
N GLY A 83 2.97 16.67 5.27
CA GLY A 83 2.75 16.53 3.82
C GLY A 83 1.80 15.38 3.48
N ASP A 84 1.91 14.86 2.26
CA ASP A 84 1.07 13.76 1.78
C ASP A 84 1.58 12.40 2.29
N THR A 85 1.21 12.07 3.53
CA THR A 85 1.61 10.82 4.18
C THR A 85 0.65 9.67 3.93
N LEU A 86 -0.56 9.96 3.43
CA LEU A 86 -1.56 8.98 3.02
C LEU A 86 -2.10 9.37 1.66
N VAL A 87 -1.88 8.51 0.66
CA VAL A 87 -2.39 8.70 -0.70
C VAL A 87 -3.22 7.50 -1.12
N GLN A 88 -4.28 7.76 -1.89
CA GLN A 88 -5.14 6.71 -2.42
C GLN A 88 -5.46 6.98 -3.89
N THR A 89 -5.42 5.92 -4.70
CA THR A 89 -5.81 5.94 -6.11
C THR A 89 -6.77 4.80 -6.42
N GLN A 90 -7.46 4.89 -7.54
CA GLN A 90 -8.43 3.89 -7.99
C GLN A 90 -8.12 3.48 -9.43
N VAL A 91 -8.09 2.17 -9.66
CA VAL A 91 -7.96 1.60 -11.00
C VAL A 91 -9.25 0.88 -11.38
N ARG A 92 -9.63 1.00 -12.64
CA ARG A 92 -10.71 0.20 -13.23
C ARG A 92 -10.07 -1.09 -13.75
N GLY A 93 -10.58 -2.23 -13.29
CA GLY A 93 -10.25 -3.54 -13.84
C GLY A 93 -11.03 -3.84 -15.11
#